data_AF-A0A352T8W0-F1
#
_entry.id   AF-A0A352T8W0-F1
#
_cell.length_a   1.000
_cell.length_b   1.000
_cell.length_c   1.000
_cell.angle_alpha   90.00
_cell.angle_beta   90.00
_cell.angle_gamma   90.00
#
_symmetry.space_group_name_H-M   'P 1'
#
loop_
_entity.id
_entity.type
_entity.pdbx_description
1 polymer ?
#
loop_
_entity_poly.entity_id
_entity_poly.type
_entity_poly.pdbx_seq_one_letter_code
_entity_poly.pdbx_strand_id
1 'polypeptide(L)'
;CGLTDAFEGEGFDRTDMLLPQEQLSLYEEIAKRTKHILVVNISGSPVDLSFAQNARSILQLYLAGQASASACAYLISGKANPSGHLAETWPCLSNLAPSTFISKEKNILYTEGPLVGYRYYETKKLPVQFEFGFGLSYTSFELSDFAVIQKNEKIMVTVQIKNTGSLYGAQVVQVYVKNPQVALYERSAIELVAFDKVYLEPGEEKKLVLVLDEHVFCVFSSKKNSFAKVAGTYTLACGFSVRDLRCKKEIAVEGEALENLVESESERLQELKRLQVQTTKTLLTSSDSMQRLSKYSFFARTLLRFMELYIVVSSKSKKKEDPAVKVALQAIRENPVESLISTSGGAISPSLVQRLVAHANKKRYLKKGHFFSII
;
A
#
# COMPACT_ATOMS: atom_id res chain seq x y z
N CYS A 1 0.24 11.70 18.11
CA CYS A 1 1.43 10.92 17.72
C CYS A 1 1.48 10.85 16.20
N GLY A 2 2.57 10.37 15.63
CA GLY A 2 2.68 10.23 14.19
C GLY A 2 4.10 10.17 13.68
N LEU A 3 4.21 10.21 12.36
CA LEU A 3 5.46 10.19 11.62
C LEU A 3 5.71 11.55 10.96
N THR A 4 6.98 11.91 10.84
CA THR A 4 7.44 13.11 10.15
C THR A 4 8.09 12.72 8.82
N ASP A 5 8.42 13.70 7.97
CA ASP A 5 9.12 13.49 6.68
C ASP A 5 10.45 12.72 6.80
N ALA A 6 11.08 12.72 7.98
CA ALA A 6 12.27 11.90 8.25
C ALA A 6 11.99 10.39 8.30
N PHE A 7 10.73 9.99 8.49
CA PHE A 7 10.26 8.60 8.54
C PHE A 7 9.44 8.23 7.30
N GLU A 8 8.67 9.17 6.74
CA GLU A 8 7.87 8.95 5.53
C GLU A 8 8.24 10.01 4.48
N GLY A 9 9.17 9.66 3.59
CA GLY A 9 9.68 10.56 2.56
C GLY A 9 9.97 9.85 1.24
N GLU A 10 10.03 10.61 0.16
CA GLU A 10 10.38 10.07 -1.15
C GLU A 10 11.86 9.62 -1.17
N GLY A 11 12.10 8.47 -1.82
CA GLY A 11 13.44 7.89 -2.00
C GLY A 11 13.80 6.77 -1.03
N PHE A 12 13.00 6.53 0.01
CA PHE A 12 13.23 5.41 0.91
C PHE A 12 11.96 4.77 1.43
N ASP A 13 12.08 3.50 1.76
CA ASP A 13 11.08 2.76 2.52
C ASP A 13 11.39 2.85 4.03
N ARG A 14 10.35 2.80 4.85
CA ARG A 14 10.50 2.65 6.31
C ARG A 14 11.12 1.30 6.65
N THR A 15 12.01 1.27 7.64
CA THR A 15 12.65 0.02 8.11
C THR A 15 11.74 -0.83 8.99
N ASP A 16 10.72 -0.22 9.58
CA ASP A 16 9.75 -0.84 10.48
C ASP A 16 8.45 -0.01 10.51
N MET A 17 7.45 -0.50 11.25
CA MET A 17 6.15 0.16 11.39
C MET A 17 5.98 0.86 12.75
N LEU A 18 7.05 1.01 13.53
CA LEU A 18 6.97 1.56 14.88
C LEU A 18 6.87 3.09 14.85
N LEU A 19 6.20 3.65 15.85
CA LEU A 19 6.32 5.08 16.14
C LEU A 19 7.64 5.36 16.90
N PRO A 20 8.16 6.59 16.86
CA PRO A 20 9.35 6.96 17.61
C PRO A 20 9.21 6.65 19.11
N GLN A 21 10.25 6.04 19.69
CA GLN A 21 10.23 5.52 21.06
C GLN A 21 9.87 6.59 22.10
N GLU A 22 10.28 7.83 21.89
CA GLU A 22 9.98 8.96 22.77
C GLU A 22 8.48 9.25 22.84
N GLN A 23 7.74 9.05 21.73
CA GLN A 23 6.29 9.20 21.70
C GLN A 23 5.60 8.07 22.48
N LEU A 24 6.12 6.85 22.40
CA LEU A 24 5.61 5.69 23.13
C LEU A 24 5.82 5.86 24.64
N SER A 25 7.04 6.22 25.06
CA SER A 25 7.36 6.46 26.48
C SER A 25 6.53 7.62 27.07
N LEU A 26 6.28 8.68 26.29
CA LEU A 26 5.38 9.76 26.73
C LEU A 26 3.95 9.25 26.93
N TYR A 27 3.42 8.45 25.99
CA TYR A 27 2.10 7.86 26.13
C TYR A 27 2.00 6.98 27.38
N GLU A 28 2.99 6.14 27.66
CA GLU A 28 3.01 5.28 28.85
C GLU A 28 2.93 6.09 30.15
N GLU A 29 3.69 7.19 30.26
CA GLU A 29 3.63 8.07 31.44
C GLU A 29 2.26 8.73 31.60
N ILE A 30 1.61 9.12 30.50
CA ILE A 30 0.24 9.67 30.53
C ILE A 30 -0.77 8.58 30.93
N ALA A 31 -0.64 7.38 30.37
CA ALA A 31 -1.52 6.24 30.62
C ALA A 31 -1.47 5.75 32.08
N LYS A 32 -0.35 5.96 32.79
CA LYS A 32 -0.25 5.73 34.24
C LYS A 32 -1.14 6.67 35.06
N ARG A 33 -1.58 7.80 34.50
CA ARG A 33 -2.33 8.86 35.21
C ARG A 33 -3.81 8.89 34.86
N THR A 34 -4.19 8.50 33.64
CA THR A 34 -5.58 8.58 33.18
C THR A 34 -5.90 7.57 32.09
N LYS A 35 -7.18 7.16 32.03
CA LYS A 35 -7.75 6.36 30.93
C LYS A 35 -8.50 7.22 29.90
N HIS A 36 -8.67 8.52 30.15
CA HIS A 36 -9.37 9.44 29.25
C HIS A 36 -8.42 9.99 28.18
N ILE A 37 -7.82 9.08 27.42
CA ILE A 37 -6.84 9.43 26.38
C ILE A 37 -7.48 9.27 25.01
N LEU A 38 -7.41 10.32 24.20
CA LEU A 38 -7.62 10.27 22.76
C LEU A 38 -6.25 10.30 22.07
N VAL A 39 -5.97 9.27 21.28
CA VAL A 39 -4.78 9.24 20.42
C VAL A 39 -5.15 9.77 19.04
N VAL A 40 -4.60 10.90 18.66
CA VAL A 40 -4.66 11.39 17.27
C VAL A 40 -3.39 10.95 16.56
N ASN A 41 -3.51 10.10 15.55
CA ASN A 41 -2.39 9.61 14.76
C ASN A 41 -2.34 10.27 13.37
N ILE A 42 -1.15 10.75 13.00
CA ILE A 42 -0.84 11.38 11.72
C ILE A 42 0.29 10.57 11.09
N SER A 43 -0.05 9.69 10.15
CA SER A 43 0.91 8.90 9.37
C SER A 43 0.35 8.66 7.96
N GLY A 44 1.22 8.62 6.95
CA GLY A 44 0.84 8.36 5.56
C GLY A 44 0.43 6.91 5.32
N SER A 45 0.97 5.99 6.11
CA SER A 45 0.73 4.54 6.00
C SER A 45 0.56 3.89 7.39
N PRO A 46 0.20 2.58 7.47
CA PRO A 46 -0.02 1.91 8.74
C PRO A 46 1.20 1.97 9.67
N VAL A 47 0.95 2.18 10.95
CA VAL A 47 1.92 2.11 12.05
C VAL A 47 1.38 1.17 13.12
N ASP A 48 2.26 0.65 13.97
CA ASP A 48 1.84 -0.12 15.12
C ASP A 48 1.09 0.77 16.14
N LEU A 49 -0.21 0.54 16.27
CA LEU A 49 -1.07 1.20 17.25
C LEU A 49 -1.33 0.32 18.48
N SER A 50 -0.61 -0.80 18.64
CA SER A 50 -0.80 -1.72 19.77
C SER A 50 -0.52 -1.08 21.14
N PHE A 51 0.33 -0.06 21.21
CA PHE A 51 0.57 0.70 22.44
C PHE A 51 -0.70 1.43 22.94
N ALA A 52 -1.61 1.79 22.02
CA ALA A 52 -2.80 2.59 22.29
C ALA A 52 -4.02 1.74 22.72
N GLN A 53 -3.84 0.46 23.02
CA GLN A 53 -4.95 -0.44 23.45
C GLN A 53 -5.76 0.09 24.65
N ASN A 54 -5.12 0.85 25.54
CA ASN A 54 -5.75 1.44 26.71
C ASN A 54 -6.30 2.87 26.48
N ALA A 55 -6.11 3.42 25.27
CA ALA A 55 -6.70 4.70 24.91
C ALA A 55 -8.22 4.54 24.76
N ARG A 56 -8.97 5.57 25.17
CA ARG A 56 -10.44 5.57 25.04
C ARG A 56 -10.87 5.62 23.57
N SER A 57 -10.03 6.23 22.72
CA SER A 57 -10.33 6.44 21.31
C SER A 57 -9.04 6.69 20.54
N ILE A 58 -9.06 6.31 19.27
CA ILE A 58 -7.99 6.56 18.31
C ILE A 58 -8.61 7.24 17.09
N LEU A 59 -8.02 8.35 16.66
CA LEU A 59 -8.40 9.07 15.44
C LEU A 59 -7.21 9.04 14.46
N GLN A 60 -7.36 8.29 13.37
CA GLN A 60 -6.42 8.31 12.25
C GLN A 60 -6.76 9.49 11.33
N LEU A 61 -5.84 10.45 11.18
CA LEU A 61 -6.03 11.64 10.33
C LEU A 61 -5.30 11.57 8.99
N TYR A 62 -4.36 10.63 8.82
CA TYR A 62 -3.44 10.63 7.69
C TYR A 62 -2.74 12.00 7.49
N LEU A 63 -2.24 12.26 6.28
CA LEU A 63 -1.66 13.54 5.88
C LEU A 63 -2.75 14.46 5.32
N ALA A 64 -3.55 15.07 6.20
CA ALA A 64 -4.75 15.85 5.86
C ALA A 64 -4.51 17.28 5.32
N GLY A 65 -3.28 17.60 4.89
CA GLY A 65 -2.92 18.89 4.32
C GLY A 65 -3.06 20.09 5.28
N GLN A 66 -3.13 21.30 4.71
CA GLN A 66 -3.07 22.56 5.45
C GLN A 66 -4.26 22.81 6.41
N ALA A 67 -5.40 22.15 6.18
CA ALA A 67 -6.61 22.29 7.01
C ALA A 67 -6.71 21.23 8.13
N SER A 68 -5.68 20.38 8.29
CA SER A 68 -5.67 19.24 9.21
C SER A 68 -6.05 19.59 10.65
N ALA A 69 -5.52 20.69 11.20
CA ALA A 69 -5.83 21.11 12.57
C ALA A 69 -7.32 21.49 12.74
N SER A 70 -7.91 22.17 11.77
CA SER A 70 -9.32 22.56 11.81
C SER A 70 -10.23 21.33 11.66
N ALA A 71 -9.89 20.42 10.74
CA ALA A 71 -10.61 19.16 10.57
C ALA A 71 -10.56 18.31 11.84
N CYS A 72 -9.39 18.18 12.46
CA CYS A 72 -9.20 17.50 13.74
C CYS A 72 -10.09 18.08 14.84
N ALA A 73 -10.09 19.41 15.00
CA ALA A 73 -10.93 20.07 15.99
C ALA A 73 -12.43 19.81 15.75
N TYR A 74 -12.89 19.80 14.50
CA TYR A 74 -14.29 19.56 14.17
C TYR A 74 -14.71 18.12 14.47
N LEU A 75 -13.83 17.15 14.20
CA LEU A 75 -14.08 15.74 14.52
C LEU A 75 -14.13 15.54 16.04
N ILE A 76 -13.10 15.97 16.76
CA ILE A 76 -13.00 15.74 18.22
C ILE A 76 -14.13 16.44 18.99
N SER A 77 -14.57 17.61 18.54
CA SER A 77 -15.68 18.34 19.15
C SER A 77 -17.07 17.80 18.77
N GLY A 78 -17.17 16.86 17.82
CA GLY A 78 -18.45 16.39 17.30
C GLY A 78 -19.15 17.35 16.34
N LYS A 79 -18.54 18.49 15.98
CA LYS A 79 -19.05 19.41 14.96
C LYS A 79 -19.13 18.75 13.58
N ALA A 80 -18.26 17.77 13.33
CA ALA A 80 -18.34 16.87 12.19
C ALA A 80 -18.31 15.42 12.68
N ASN A 81 -19.10 14.55 12.05
CA ASN A 81 -19.13 13.12 12.33
C ASN A 81 -18.06 12.40 11.46
N PRO A 82 -17.13 11.61 12.06
CA PRO A 82 -16.18 10.81 11.29
C PRO A 82 -16.91 9.82 10.39
N SER A 83 -16.45 9.74 9.14
CA SER A 83 -17.02 8.85 8.11
C SER A 83 -15.96 8.30 7.15
N GLY A 84 -14.69 8.34 7.57
CA GLY A 84 -13.58 7.73 6.84
C GLY A 84 -13.55 6.22 7.08
N HIS A 85 -13.17 5.47 6.05
CA HIS A 85 -12.98 4.02 6.12
C HIS A 85 -11.57 3.70 5.62
N LEU A 86 -10.88 2.76 6.27
CA LEU A 86 -9.48 2.46 5.95
C LEU A 86 -9.34 1.90 4.54
N ALA A 87 -8.52 2.54 3.71
CA ALA A 87 -8.21 2.08 2.36
C ALA A 87 -7.16 0.94 2.34
N GLU A 88 -6.59 0.62 3.50
CA GLU A 88 -5.52 -0.36 3.68
C GLU A 88 -5.79 -1.16 4.96
N THR A 89 -5.22 -2.36 5.06
CA THR A 89 -5.25 -3.13 6.30
C THR A 89 -4.22 -2.56 7.29
N TRP A 90 -4.58 -2.43 8.57
CA TRP A 90 -3.62 -2.20 9.65
C TRP A 90 -3.20 -3.54 10.27
N PRO A 91 -2.04 -4.09 9.91
CA PRO A 91 -1.66 -5.42 10.36
C PRO A 91 -1.16 -5.43 11.81
N CYS A 92 -1.17 -6.62 12.41
CA CYS A 92 -0.39 -6.86 13.62
C CYS A 92 1.08 -7.11 13.25
N LEU A 93 2.04 -6.57 14.02
CA LEU A 93 3.47 -6.79 13.80
C LEU A 93 3.88 -8.27 13.78
N SER A 94 3.15 -9.13 14.49
CA SER A 94 3.42 -10.57 14.53
C SER A 94 3.13 -11.29 13.21
N ASN A 95 2.32 -10.70 12.33
CA ASN A 95 1.76 -11.36 11.15
C ASN A 95 1.88 -10.48 9.90
N LEU A 96 3.00 -9.79 9.72
CA LEU A 96 3.22 -8.97 8.53
C LEU A 96 3.18 -9.82 7.25
N ALA A 97 2.56 -9.30 6.20
CA ALA A 97 2.54 -9.96 4.91
C ALA A 97 3.96 -10.03 4.31
N PRO A 98 4.28 -11.04 3.48
CA PRO A 98 5.60 -11.15 2.85
C PRO A 98 6.04 -9.89 2.10
N SER A 99 5.09 -9.18 1.48
CA SER A 99 5.32 -7.92 0.76
C SER A 99 5.72 -6.73 1.64
N THR A 100 5.63 -6.86 2.97
CA THR A 100 6.01 -5.80 3.92
C THR A 100 7.53 -5.71 4.10
N PHE A 101 8.29 -6.73 3.68
CA PHE A 101 9.73 -6.78 3.91
C PHE A 101 10.52 -6.19 2.73
N ILE A 102 11.42 -5.26 3.03
CA ILE A 102 12.34 -4.68 2.04
C ILE A 102 13.36 -5.74 1.60
N SER A 103 13.31 -6.12 0.33
CA SER A 103 14.35 -6.96 -0.26
C SER A 103 15.63 -6.15 -0.47
N LYS A 104 16.78 -6.74 -0.09
CA LYS A 104 18.11 -6.19 -0.41
C LYS A 104 18.60 -6.63 -1.80
N GLU A 105 17.83 -7.46 -2.49
CA GLU A 105 18.15 -7.94 -3.83
C GLU A 105 17.79 -6.92 -4.89
N LYS A 106 18.38 -7.06 -6.09
CA LYS A 106 18.07 -6.18 -7.22
C LYS A 106 16.69 -6.43 -7.81
N ASN A 107 16.21 -7.67 -7.68
CA ASN A 107 14.91 -8.09 -8.15
C ASN A 107 14.04 -8.31 -6.92
N ILE A 108 12.80 -7.83 -6.97
CA ILE A 108 11.80 -8.09 -5.94
C ILE A 108 10.77 -9.02 -6.58
N LEU A 109 10.59 -10.19 -5.99
CA LEU A 109 9.58 -11.14 -6.43
C LEU A 109 8.34 -10.94 -5.58
N TYR A 110 7.21 -10.62 -6.23
CA TYR A 110 5.91 -10.53 -5.58
C TYR A 110 5.34 -11.93 -5.40
N THR A 111 5.87 -12.64 -4.40
CA THR A 111 5.56 -14.04 -4.14
C THR A 111 4.16 -14.23 -3.56
N GLU A 112 3.56 -13.18 -3.02
CA GLU A 112 2.17 -13.11 -2.57
C GLU A 112 1.15 -13.12 -3.72
N GLY A 113 1.59 -12.86 -4.95
CA GLY A 113 0.72 -12.83 -6.13
C GLY A 113 -0.48 -11.88 -5.93
N PRO A 114 -1.73 -12.31 -6.18
CA PRO A 114 -2.90 -11.47 -6.01
C PRO A 114 -3.30 -11.24 -4.54
N LEU A 115 -2.67 -11.93 -3.58
CA LEU A 115 -2.96 -11.81 -2.17
C LEU A 115 -2.22 -10.59 -1.57
N VAL A 116 -2.65 -9.40 -1.95
CA VAL A 116 -2.13 -8.12 -1.42
C VAL A 116 -3.13 -7.48 -0.47
N GLY A 117 -2.64 -6.95 0.67
CA GLY A 117 -3.48 -6.29 1.68
C GLY A 117 -4.51 -7.26 2.26
N TYR A 118 -5.76 -6.81 2.42
CA TYR A 118 -6.82 -7.63 3.02
C TYR A 118 -7.03 -8.96 2.31
N ARG A 119 -6.76 -9.06 1.00
CA ARG A 119 -6.84 -10.33 0.27
C ARG A 119 -5.96 -11.39 0.91
N TYR A 120 -4.77 -11.03 1.38
CA TYR A 120 -3.88 -11.92 2.15
C TYR A 120 -4.48 -12.29 3.50
N TYR A 121 -4.80 -11.28 4.32
CA TYR A 121 -5.22 -11.48 5.71
C TYR A 121 -6.51 -12.27 5.83
N GLU A 122 -7.49 -12.00 4.97
CA GLU A 122 -8.77 -12.72 4.96
C GLU A 122 -8.60 -14.15 4.42
N THR A 123 -7.78 -14.35 3.39
CA THR A 123 -7.53 -15.69 2.83
C THR A 123 -6.75 -16.59 3.79
N LYS A 124 -5.73 -16.05 4.45
CA LYS A 124 -4.91 -16.75 5.45
C LYS A 124 -5.55 -16.75 6.85
N LYS A 125 -6.68 -16.05 7.04
CA LYS A 125 -7.41 -15.93 8.31
C LYS A 125 -6.54 -15.40 9.46
N LEU A 126 -5.72 -14.39 9.17
CA LEU A 126 -4.79 -13.80 10.12
C LEU A 126 -5.42 -12.59 10.84
N PRO A 127 -5.15 -12.41 12.14
CA PRO A 127 -5.63 -11.24 12.87
C PRO A 127 -4.89 -9.97 12.40
N VAL A 128 -5.60 -8.84 12.48
CA VAL A 128 -5.15 -7.49 12.11
C VAL A 128 -5.62 -6.52 13.20
N GLN A 129 -4.99 -5.37 13.35
CA GLN A 129 -5.41 -4.36 14.32
C GLN A 129 -6.71 -3.68 13.87
N PHE A 130 -6.74 -3.30 12.59
CA PHE A 130 -7.95 -2.77 11.94
C PHE A 130 -8.03 -3.32 10.52
N GLU A 131 -9.18 -3.85 10.16
CA GLU A 131 -9.41 -4.43 8.85
C GLU A 131 -9.60 -3.39 7.76
N PHE A 132 -9.42 -3.83 6.50
CA PHE A 132 -9.74 -3.00 5.35
C PHE A 132 -11.22 -2.61 5.37
N GLY A 133 -11.46 -1.34 5.05
CA GLY A 133 -12.79 -0.76 5.06
C GLY A 133 -13.30 -0.46 6.47
N PHE A 134 -12.54 -0.65 7.56
CA PHE A 134 -13.03 -0.32 8.91
C PHE A 134 -13.15 1.21 9.11
N GLY A 135 -14.18 1.64 9.83
CA GLY A 135 -14.41 3.03 10.19
C GLY A 135 -15.56 3.16 11.18
N LEU A 136 -15.39 4.00 12.21
CA LEU A 136 -16.44 4.28 13.19
C LEU A 136 -17.14 5.61 12.88
N SER A 137 -18.35 5.76 13.42
CA SER A 137 -19.16 6.97 13.35
C SER A 137 -19.69 7.34 14.73
N TYR A 138 -20.07 8.60 14.93
CA TYR A 138 -20.80 9.05 16.12
C TYR A 138 -22.30 8.71 16.07
N THR A 139 -22.78 8.16 14.95
CA THR A 139 -24.14 7.60 14.82
C THR A 139 -24.08 6.12 14.45
N SER A 140 -25.22 5.45 14.43
CA SER A 140 -25.35 4.04 14.07
C SER A 140 -26.15 3.87 12.78
N PHE A 141 -25.83 2.81 12.04
CA PHE A 141 -26.50 2.47 10.78
C PHE A 141 -26.91 1.00 10.77
N GLU A 142 -28.04 0.71 10.12
CA GLU A 142 -28.51 -0.65 9.86
C GLU A 142 -28.69 -0.90 8.36
N LEU A 143 -28.54 -2.16 7.95
CA LEU A 143 -28.77 -2.62 6.60
C LEU A 143 -29.96 -3.58 6.57
N SER A 144 -30.83 -3.44 5.59
CA SER A 144 -32.02 -4.28 5.39
C SER A 144 -32.28 -4.52 3.89
N ASP A 145 -33.20 -5.42 3.57
CA ASP A 145 -33.68 -5.69 2.21
C ASP A 145 -32.58 -5.92 1.15
N PHE A 146 -31.56 -6.68 1.54
CA PHE A 146 -30.49 -7.08 0.65
C PHE A 146 -30.99 -8.02 -0.46
N ALA A 147 -30.84 -7.62 -1.71
CA ALA A 147 -31.21 -8.42 -2.86
C ALA A 147 -30.15 -8.34 -3.97
N VAL A 148 -30.07 -9.41 -4.75
CA VAL A 148 -29.26 -9.50 -5.97
C VAL A 148 -30.23 -9.63 -7.13
N ILE A 149 -30.08 -8.74 -8.12
CA ILE A 149 -30.92 -8.65 -9.31
C ILE A 149 -30.03 -8.89 -10.52
N GLN A 150 -30.39 -9.87 -11.34
CA GLN A 150 -29.72 -10.14 -12.61
C GLN A 150 -30.62 -9.70 -13.76
N LYS A 151 -30.16 -8.75 -14.58
CA LYS A 151 -30.93 -8.22 -15.72
C LYS A 151 -29.99 -7.87 -16.87
N ASN A 152 -30.29 -8.36 -18.07
CA ASN A 152 -29.52 -8.07 -19.29
C ASN A 152 -28.01 -8.26 -19.07
N GLU A 153 -27.61 -9.42 -18.53
CA GLU A 153 -26.23 -9.79 -18.20
C GLU A 153 -25.54 -8.97 -17.10
N LYS A 154 -26.18 -7.91 -16.60
CA LYS A 154 -25.70 -7.13 -15.45
C LYS A 154 -26.20 -7.72 -14.14
N ILE A 155 -25.32 -7.76 -13.16
CA ILE A 155 -25.68 -8.10 -11.78
C ILE A 155 -25.67 -6.82 -10.96
N MET A 156 -26.76 -6.59 -10.24
CA MET A 156 -26.94 -5.46 -9.36
C MET A 156 -27.22 -5.96 -7.96
N VAL A 157 -26.70 -5.25 -6.98
CA VAL A 157 -26.98 -5.44 -5.56
C VAL A 157 -27.82 -4.28 -5.10
N THR A 158 -28.95 -4.57 -4.45
CA THR A 158 -29.76 -3.55 -3.78
C THR A 158 -29.78 -3.78 -2.29
N VAL A 159 -29.74 -2.72 -1.51
CA VAL A 159 -29.80 -2.78 -0.05
C VAL A 159 -30.39 -1.47 0.48
N GLN A 160 -31.17 -1.55 1.55
CA GLN A 160 -31.61 -0.38 2.29
C GLN A 160 -30.64 -0.08 3.42
N ILE A 161 -30.35 1.20 3.63
CA ILE A 161 -29.53 1.67 4.74
C ILE A 161 -30.27 2.78 5.47
N LYS A 162 -30.32 2.66 6.81
CA LYS A 162 -30.98 3.62 7.68
C LYS A 162 -30.03 4.11 8.77
N ASN A 163 -30.07 5.40 9.06
CA ASN A 163 -29.41 5.98 10.23
C ASN A 163 -30.32 5.77 11.45
N THR A 164 -29.88 4.93 12.37
CA THR A 164 -30.65 4.55 13.58
C THR A 164 -30.26 5.36 14.81
N GLY A 165 -29.21 6.18 14.72
CA GLY A 165 -28.77 7.02 15.82
C GLY A 165 -29.41 8.41 15.79
N SER A 166 -28.94 9.28 16.68
CA SER A 166 -29.48 10.62 16.91
C SER A 166 -28.71 11.74 16.21
N LEU A 167 -27.62 11.41 15.49
CA LEU A 167 -26.77 12.38 14.83
C LEU A 167 -26.77 12.16 13.31
N TYR A 168 -26.68 13.25 12.57
CA TYR A 168 -26.35 13.19 11.14
C TYR A 168 -25.03 12.45 10.94
N GLY A 169 -24.96 11.62 9.90
CA GLY A 169 -23.74 10.88 9.58
C GLY A 169 -23.69 10.42 8.15
N ALA A 170 -22.50 10.00 7.74
CA ALA A 170 -22.28 9.38 6.44
C ALA A 170 -21.71 7.98 6.64
N GLN A 171 -22.14 7.04 5.80
CA GLN A 171 -21.72 5.65 5.88
C GLN A 171 -21.32 5.11 4.50
N VAL A 172 -20.30 4.25 4.48
CA VAL A 172 -19.88 3.55 3.26
C VAL A 172 -20.44 2.13 3.29
N VAL A 173 -21.35 1.84 2.36
CA VAL A 173 -21.86 0.49 2.15
C VAL A 173 -20.91 -0.23 1.20
N GLN A 174 -20.35 -1.35 1.64
CA GLN A 174 -19.35 -2.11 0.92
C GLN A 174 -19.93 -3.46 0.52
N VAL A 175 -19.75 -3.83 -0.76
CA VAL A 175 -20.18 -5.12 -1.30
C VAL A 175 -18.94 -5.91 -1.70
N TYR A 176 -18.91 -7.15 -1.23
CA TYR A 176 -17.83 -8.08 -1.46
C TYR A 176 -18.35 -9.33 -2.18
N VAL A 177 -17.48 -9.94 -2.98
CA VAL A 177 -17.66 -11.31 -3.46
C VAL A 177 -16.76 -12.23 -2.65
N LYS A 178 -17.31 -13.33 -2.11
CA LYS A 178 -16.53 -14.45 -1.59
C LYS A 178 -16.38 -15.49 -2.69
N ASN A 179 -15.13 -15.75 -3.05
CA ASN A 179 -14.80 -16.66 -4.14
C ASN A 179 -14.83 -18.13 -3.69
N PRO A 180 -15.29 -19.06 -4.55
CA PRO A 180 -15.10 -20.49 -4.34
C PRO A 180 -13.64 -20.89 -4.61
N GLN A 181 -13.29 -22.14 -4.25
CA GLN A 181 -12.03 -22.79 -4.64
C GLN A 181 -10.75 -22.02 -4.25
N VAL A 182 -10.79 -21.32 -3.12
CA VAL A 182 -9.69 -20.48 -2.58
C VAL A 182 -8.33 -21.19 -2.47
N ALA A 183 -8.33 -22.51 -2.27
CA ALA A 183 -7.10 -23.29 -2.16
C ALA A 183 -6.33 -23.41 -3.48
N LEU A 184 -6.99 -23.18 -4.62
CA LEU A 184 -6.37 -23.26 -5.93
C LEU A 184 -5.86 -21.87 -6.35
N TYR A 185 -4.61 -21.82 -6.81
CA TYR A 185 -3.99 -20.64 -7.42
C TYR A 185 -3.94 -19.38 -6.54
N GLU A 186 -3.90 -19.54 -5.21
CA GLU A 186 -3.89 -18.40 -4.27
C GLU A 186 -4.98 -17.36 -4.57
N ARG A 187 -6.14 -17.82 -5.06
CA ARG A 187 -7.28 -16.96 -5.30
C ARG A 187 -7.71 -16.30 -3.98
N SER A 188 -8.02 -15.01 -4.02
CA SER A 188 -8.48 -14.34 -2.82
C SER A 188 -9.81 -14.92 -2.32
N ALA A 189 -9.93 -15.14 -1.01
CA ALA A 189 -11.17 -15.61 -0.40
C ALA A 189 -12.32 -14.59 -0.51
N ILE A 190 -11.99 -13.31 -0.56
CA ILE A 190 -12.96 -12.22 -0.57
C ILE A 190 -12.40 -10.99 -1.28
N GLU A 191 -13.21 -10.33 -2.10
CA GLU A 191 -12.81 -9.15 -2.86
C GLU A 191 -13.92 -8.10 -2.84
N LEU A 192 -13.56 -6.82 -2.66
CA LEU A 192 -14.47 -5.69 -2.78
C LEU A 192 -14.85 -5.52 -4.25
N VAL A 193 -16.15 -5.46 -4.53
CA VAL A 193 -16.69 -5.41 -5.90
C VAL A 193 -17.50 -4.15 -6.20
N ALA A 194 -18.05 -3.52 -5.17
CA ALA A 194 -18.73 -2.23 -5.27
C ALA A 194 -18.79 -1.57 -3.90
N PHE A 195 -18.89 -0.24 -3.87
CA PHE A 195 -19.22 0.51 -2.66
C PHE A 195 -19.90 1.81 -3.05
N ASP A 196 -20.66 2.38 -2.12
CA ASP A 196 -21.20 3.73 -2.24
C ASP A 196 -21.24 4.40 -0.86
N LYS A 197 -21.12 5.73 -0.85
CA LYS A 197 -21.16 6.54 0.36
C LYS A 197 -22.45 7.33 0.42
N VAL A 198 -23.23 7.08 1.47
CA VAL A 198 -24.50 7.78 1.71
C VAL A 198 -24.40 8.73 2.88
N TYR A 199 -25.20 9.78 2.83
CA TYR A 199 -25.37 10.77 3.89
C TYR A 199 -26.81 10.71 4.36
N LEU A 200 -27.01 10.61 5.67
CA LEU A 200 -28.32 10.34 6.27
C LEU A 200 -28.55 11.20 7.52
N GLU A 201 -29.68 11.88 7.55
CA GLU A 201 -30.24 12.47 8.77
C GLU A 201 -30.67 11.39 9.76
N PRO A 202 -30.80 11.70 11.07
CA PRO A 202 -31.34 10.76 12.05
C PRO A 202 -32.69 10.16 11.61
N GLY A 203 -32.78 8.84 11.57
CA GLY A 203 -33.98 8.12 11.14
C GLY A 203 -34.19 8.01 9.63
N GLU A 204 -33.40 8.72 8.81
CA GLU A 204 -33.51 8.67 7.35
C GLU A 204 -33.06 7.30 6.82
N GLU A 205 -33.80 6.80 5.81
CA GLU A 205 -33.53 5.56 5.11
C GLU A 205 -33.37 5.82 3.60
N LYS A 206 -32.37 5.19 2.98
CA LYS A 206 -32.11 5.24 1.54
C LYS A 206 -31.93 3.83 0.98
N LYS A 207 -32.45 3.62 -0.23
CA LYS A 207 -32.18 2.42 -1.02
C LYS A 207 -30.98 2.67 -1.94
N LEU A 208 -30.00 1.78 -1.87
CA LEU A 208 -28.84 1.76 -2.76
C LEU A 208 -29.00 0.72 -3.85
N VAL A 209 -28.47 1.02 -5.03
CA VAL A 209 -28.36 0.11 -6.17
C VAL A 209 -26.91 0.17 -6.67
N LEU A 210 -26.18 -0.92 -6.46
CA LEU A 210 -24.77 -1.05 -6.81
C LEU A 210 -24.65 -2.00 -8.00
N VAL A 211 -24.16 -1.49 -9.13
CA VAL A 211 -23.91 -2.30 -10.33
C VAL A 211 -22.54 -2.98 -10.19
N LEU A 212 -22.50 -4.30 -10.33
CA LEU A 212 -21.27 -5.06 -10.28
C LEU A 212 -20.55 -5.01 -11.63
N ASP A 213 -19.22 -4.91 -11.58
CA ASP A 213 -18.36 -4.98 -12.76
C ASP A 213 -18.46 -6.36 -13.46
N GLU A 214 -18.26 -6.39 -14.77
CA GLU A 214 -18.36 -7.62 -15.56
C GLU A 214 -17.27 -8.66 -15.22
N HIS A 215 -16.15 -8.21 -14.65
CA HIS A 215 -15.03 -9.04 -14.24
C HIS A 215 -15.11 -9.53 -12.79
N VAL A 216 -16.19 -9.26 -12.05
CA VAL A 216 -16.34 -9.69 -10.64
C VAL A 216 -16.13 -11.20 -10.44
N PHE A 217 -16.49 -12.01 -11.43
CA PHE A 217 -16.35 -13.48 -11.38
C PHE A 217 -15.21 -14.00 -12.26
N CYS A 218 -14.35 -13.11 -12.74
CA CYS A 218 -13.28 -13.42 -13.66
C CYS A 218 -11.93 -13.53 -12.93
N VAL A 219 -11.06 -14.36 -13.49
CA VAL A 219 -9.62 -14.35 -13.19
C VAL A 219 -8.87 -14.01 -14.47
N PHE A 220 -7.68 -13.42 -14.34
CA PHE A 220 -6.78 -13.30 -15.49
C PHE A 220 -6.10 -14.65 -15.72
N SER A 221 -6.37 -15.28 -16.85
CA SER A 221 -5.79 -16.57 -17.24
C SER A 221 -4.46 -16.35 -17.96
N SER A 222 -3.35 -16.80 -17.39
CA SER A 222 -2.06 -16.79 -18.09
C SER A 222 -2.05 -17.72 -19.31
N LYS A 223 -2.79 -18.83 -19.24
CA LYS A 223 -2.96 -19.78 -20.35
C LYS A 223 -3.67 -19.17 -21.57
N LYS A 224 -4.65 -18.29 -21.34
CA LYS A 224 -5.44 -17.64 -22.40
C LYS A 224 -4.99 -16.22 -22.72
N ASN A 225 -4.19 -15.62 -21.86
CA ASN A 225 -3.81 -14.21 -21.90
C ASN A 225 -5.04 -13.27 -21.94
N SER A 226 -6.09 -13.62 -21.19
CA SER A 226 -7.34 -12.86 -21.12
C SER A 226 -8.06 -13.09 -19.78
N PHE A 227 -9.00 -12.22 -19.44
CA PHE A 227 -9.95 -12.50 -18.36
C PHE A 227 -10.89 -13.63 -18.77
N ALA A 228 -11.16 -14.54 -17.83
CA ALA A 228 -12.08 -15.65 -18.02
C ALA A 228 -12.95 -15.84 -16.78
N LYS A 229 -14.25 -16.02 -17.00
CA LYS A 229 -15.24 -16.23 -15.94
C LYS A 229 -15.09 -17.63 -15.36
N VAL A 230 -15.00 -17.71 -14.04
CA VAL A 230 -14.83 -18.99 -13.33
C VAL A 230 -16.20 -19.49 -12.87
N ALA A 231 -16.55 -20.72 -13.26
CA ALA A 231 -17.78 -21.36 -12.80
C ALA A 231 -17.74 -21.60 -11.28
N GLY A 232 -18.88 -21.45 -10.61
CA GLY A 232 -19.00 -21.83 -9.21
C GLY A 232 -20.14 -21.13 -8.47
N THR A 233 -20.24 -21.46 -7.19
CA THR A 233 -21.16 -20.77 -6.27
C THR A 233 -20.39 -19.68 -5.54
N TYR A 234 -20.83 -18.44 -5.70
CA TYR A 234 -20.24 -17.26 -5.08
C TYR A 234 -21.17 -16.74 -3.99
N THR A 235 -20.61 -16.16 -2.93
CA THR A 235 -21.40 -15.41 -1.96
C THR A 235 -21.18 -13.91 -2.17
N LEU A 236 -22.22 -13.18 -2.57
CA LEU A 236 -22.22 -11.72 -2.47
C LEU A 236 -22.57 -11.34 -1.04
N ALA A 237 -21.71 -10.56 -0.41
CA ALA A 237 -21.88 -10.10 0.96
C ALA A 237 -21.86 -8.56 1.01
N CYS A 238 -22.61 -7.98 1.93
CA CYS A 238 -22.70 -6.53 2.10
C CYS A 238 -22.54 -6.15 3.58
N GLY A 239 -21.83 -5.06 3.82
CA GLY A 239 -21.39 -4.68 5.15
C GLY A 239 -20.74 -3.31 5.21
N PHE A 240 -20.11 -3.01 6.34
CA PHE A 240 -19.39 -1.75 6.57
C PHE A 240 -17.87 -1.91 6.62
N SER A 241 -17.36 -3.13 6.63
CA SER A 241 -15.95 -3.45 6.44
C SER A 241 -15.82 -4.88 5.91
N VAL A 242 -14.61 -5.32 5.59
CA VAL A 242 -14.38 -6.70 5.13
C VAL A 242 -14.72 -7.75 6.20
N ARG A 243 -14.77 -7.35 7.49
CA ARG A 243 -15.13 -8.21 8.64
C ARG A 243 -16.49 -7.91 9.27
N ASP A 244 -17.09 -6.74 9.03
CA ASP A 244 -18.48 -6.42 9.39
C ASP A 244 -19.42 -6.66 8.20
N LEU A 245 -19.65 -7.93 7.86
CA LEU A 245 -20.56 -8.37 6.81
C LEU A 245 -21.92 -8.73 7.40
N ARG A 246 -22.96 -7.96 7.06
CA ARG A 246 -24.28 -8.03 7.70
C ARG A 246 -25.32 -8.76 6.86
N CYS A 247 -25.16 -8.74 5.55
CA CYS A 247 -26.08 -9.39 4.61
C CYS A 247 -25.27 -10.28 3.65
N LYS A 248 -25.87 -11.39 3.20
CA LYS A 248 -25.25 -12.28 2.23
C LYS A 248 -26.29 -12.98 1.35
N LYS A 249 -25.92 -13.26 0.11
CA LYS A 249 -26.72 -14.06 -0.83
C LYS A 249 -25.79 -14.86 -1.72
N GLU A 250 -26.11 -16.13 -1.93
CA GLU A 250 -25.40 -16.99 -2.85
C GLU A 250 -25.95 -16.84 -4.27
N ILE A 251 -25.06 -16.93 -5.25
CA ILE A 251 -25.39 -16.96 -6.67
C ILE A 251 -24.56 -18.05 -7.35
N ALA A 252 -25.19 -18.78 -8.26
CA ALA A 252 -24.50 -19.69 -9.16
C ALA A 252 -24.05 -18.89 -10.39
N VAL A 253 -22.79 -19.05 -10.77
CA VAL A 253 -22.20 -18.41 -11.94
C VAL A 253 -21.70 -19.48 -12.87
N GLU A 254 -22.16 -19.42 -14.12
CA GLU A 254 -21.67 -20.26 -15.21
C GLU A 254 -20.35 -19.70 -15.75
N GLY A 255 -19.45 -20.60 -16.15
CA GLY A 255 -18.12 -20.25 -16.62
C GLY A 255 -17.25 -21.49 -16.83
N GLU A 256 -15.94 -21.32 -16.75
CA GLU A 256 -15.00 -22.43 -16.91
C GLU A 256 -14.47 -22.90 -15.55
N ALA A 257 -14.04 -24.17 -15.49
CA ALA A 257 -13.35 -24.71 -14.32
C ALA A 257 -12.01 -23.98 -14.10
N LEU A 258 -11.75 -23.55 -12.86
CA LEU A 258 -10.58 -22.73 -12.52
C LEU A 258 -9.26 -23.41 -12.93
N GLU A 259 -9.17 -24.72 -12.77
CA GLU A 259 -8.01 -25.56 -13.08
C GLU A 259 -7.59 -25.47 -14.56
N ASN A 260 -8.53 -25.19 -15.46
CA ASN A 260 -8.27 -25.03 -16.89
C ASN A 260 -7.76 -23.64 -17.24
N LEU A 261 -8.00 -22.65 -16.38
CA LEU A 261 -7.68 -21.25 -16.62
C LEU A 261 -6.31 -20.85 -16.05
N VAL A 262 -5.86 -21.51 -14.99
CA VAL A 262 -4.66 -21.13 -14.25
C VAL A 262 -3.57 -22.19 -14.34
N GLU A 263 -2.32 -21.74 -14.19
CA GLU A 263 -1.19 -22.65 -14.02
C GLU A 263 -1.32 -23.45 -12.72
N SER A 264 -0.84 -24.69 -12.76
CA SER A 264 -0.72 -25.50 -11.56
C SER A 264 0.31 -24.90 -10.59
N GLU A 265 0.18 -25.23 -9.30
CA GLU A 265 1.15 -24.80 -8.29
C GLU A 265 2.58 -25.24 -8.65
N SER A 266 2.73 -26.43 -9.21
CA SER A 266 4.00 -26.98 -9.70
C SER A 266 4.64 -26.10 -10.77
N GLU A 267 3.86 -25.69 -11.79
CA GLU A 267 4.31 -24.83 -12.87
C GLU A 267 4.71 -23.44 -12.34
N ARG A 268 3.88 -22.86 -11.46
CA ARG A 268 4.17 -21.59 -10.82
C ARG A 268 5.46 -21.65 -10.00
N LEU A 269 5.67 -22.69 -9.20
CA LEU A 269 6.88 -22.87 -8.40
C LEU A 269 8.13 -23.05 -9.28
N GLN A 270 8.01 -23.72 -10.42
CA GLN A 270 9.09 -23.83 -11.40
C GLN A 270 9.42 -22.47 -12.02
N GLU A 271 8.41 -21.68 -12.38
CA GLU A 271 8.61 -20.34 -12.92
C GLU A 271 9.25 -19.39 -11.90
N LEU A 272 8.79 -19.42 -10.64
CA LEU A 272 9.41 -18.65 -9.56
C LEU A 272 10.89 -19.03 -9.36
N LYS A 273 11.23 -20.32 -9.41
CA LYS A 273 12.62 -20.78 -9.37
C LYS A 273 13.43 -20.29 -10.57
N ARG A 274 12.83 -20.25 -11.77
CA ARG A 274 13.47 -19.72 -12.98
C ARG A 274 13.76 -18.22 -12.84
N LEU A 275 12.81 -17.46 -12.33
CA LEU A 275 12.92 -16.01 -12.13
C LEU A 275 13.92 -15.63 -11.04
N GLN A 276 14.05 -16.45 -9.99
CA GLN A 276 15.09 -16.29 -8.96
C GLN A 276 16.52 -16.39 -9.53
N VAL A 277 16.72 -17.01 -10.69
CA VAL A 277 18.05 -17.37 -11.21
C VAL A 277 18.66 -16.35 -12.18
N GLN A 278 17.96 -15.29 -12.61
CA GLN A 278 18.54 -14.33 -13.56
C GLN A 278 18.87 -12.97 -12.95
N THR A 279 19.92 -12.91 -12.13
CA THR A 279 20.77 -11.70 -12.11
C THR A 279 21.73 -11.73 -13.28
N THR A 280 21.22 -11.59 -14.52
CA THR A 280 22.08 -11.18 -15.61
C THR A 280 22.65 -9.81 -15.22
N LYS A 281 23.97 -9.66 -15.23
CA LYS A 281 24.57 -8.35 -15.09
C LYS A 281 24.04 -7.52 -16.26
N THR A 282 23.08 -6.62 -16.01
CA THR A 282 22.61 -5.62 -16.98
C THR A 282 23.54 -4.43 -17.00
N LEU A 283 23.81 -3.90 -18.21
CA LEU A 283 24.63 -2.72 -18.41
C LEU A 283 24.00 -1.57 -17.63
N LEU A 284 24.83 -0.84 -16.91
CA LEU A 284 24.44 0.43 -16.31
C LEU A 284 24.14 1.43 -17.42
N THR A 285 23.16 2.30 -17.21
CA THR A 285 22.75 3.36 -18.12
C THR A 285 22.70 4.69 -17.39
N SER A 286 22.34 5.78 -18.08
CA SER A 286 22.20 7.11 -17.47
C SER A 286 20.99 7.25 -16.55
N SER A 287 20.02 6.33 -16.65
CA SER A 287 18.87 6.25 -15.75
C SER A 287 19.19 5.57 -14.40
N ASP A 288 20.35 4.92 -14.29
CA ASP A 288 20.82 4.38 -13.01
C ASP A 288 21.28 5.51 -12.07
N SER A 289 21.19 5.26 -10.76
CA SER A 289 21.54 6.24 -9.73
C SER A 289 23.06 6.46 -9.57
N MET A 290 23.44 7.65 -9.11
CA MET A 290 24.85 7.97 -8.81
C MET A 290 25.45 7.02 -7.78
N GLN A 291 24.68 6.64 -6.76
CA GLN A 291 25.11 5.67 -5.77
C GLN A 291 25.40 4.31 -6.40
N ARG A 292 24.58 3.85 -7.34
CA ARG A 292 24.80 2.59 -8.06
C ARG A 292 26.04 2.66 -8.95
N LEU A 293 26.27 3.76 -9.68
CA LEU A 293 27.48 3.95 -10.48
C LEU A 293 28.75 4.01 -9.61
N SER A 294 28.71 4.65 -8.43
CA SER A 294 29.86 4.80 -7.52
C SER A 294 30.46 3.48 -7.02
N LYS A 295 29.65 2.41 -6.98
CA LYS A 295 30.10 1.05 -6.65
C LYS A 295 31.09 0.53 -7.69
N TYR A 296 30.92 0.92 -8.96
CA TYR A 296 31.66 0.41 -10.10
C TYR A 296 32.51 1.47 -10.83
N SER A 297 32.41 2.76 -10.51
CA SER A 297 33.23 3.81 -11.12
C SER A 297 33.94 4.62 -10.05
N PHE A 298 35.27 4.69 -10.14
CA PHE A 298 36.07 5.55 -9.27
C PHE A 298 35.69 7.01 -9.51
N PHE A 299 35.55 7.44 -10.77
CA PHE A 299 35.12 8.78 -11.13
C PHE A 299 33.73 9.11 -10.57
N ALA A 300 32.76 8.20 -10.68
CA ALA A 300 31.42 8.44 -10.13
C ALA A 300 31.45 8.54 -8.59
N ARG A 301 32.29 7.74 -7.93
CA ARG A 301 32.47 7.80 -6.47
C ARG A 301 33.11 9.12 -6.02
N THR A 302 34.13 9.55 -6.74
CA THR A 302 34.82 10.82 -6.46
C THR A 302 33.86 11.99 -6.68
N LEU A 303 33.14 12.02 -7.80
CA LEU A 303 32.13 13.04 -8.10
C LEU A 303 31.01 13.07 -7.05
N LEU A 304 30.47 11.91 -6.67
CA LEU A 304 29.45 11.81 -5.63
C LEU A 304 29.95 12.38 -4.30
N ARG A 305 31.18 12.07 -3.89
CA ARG A 305 31.77 12.65 -2.66
C ARG A 305 31.92 14.16 -2.74
N PHE A 306 32.32 14.71 -3.88
CA PHE A 306 32.40 16.16 -4.07
C PHE A 306 31.02 16.82 -3.98
N MET A 307 30.00 16.23 -4.59
CA MET A 307 28.63 16.72 -4.52
C MET A 307 28.05 16.64 -3.10
N GLU A 308 28.29 15.54 -2.38
CA GLU A 308 27.91 15.42 -0.97
C GLU A 308 28.61 16.47 -0.10
N LEU A 309 29.92 16.69 -0.32
CA LEU A 309 30.68 17.71 0.39
C LEU A 309 30.15 19.11 0.07
N TYR A 310 29.83 19.39 -1.20
CA TYR A 310 29.27 20.66 -1.62
C TYR A 310 27.93 20.95 -0.94
N ILE A 311 27.01 19.97 -0.86
CA ILE A 311 25.75 20.12 -0.11
C ILE A 311 26.03 20.48 1.36
N VAL A 312 26.92 19.72 2.01
CA VAL A 312 27.23 19.94 3.43
C VAL A 312 27.83 21.33 3.64
N VAL A 313 28.78 21.76 2.80
CA VAL A 313 29.42 23.08 2.91
C VAL A 313 28.46 24.22 2.58
N SER A 314 27.64 24.09 1.54
CA SER A 314 26.67 25.12 1.13
C SER A 314 25.50 25.28 2.11
N SER A 315 25.26 24.29 2.97
CA SER A 315 24.18 24.30 3.97
C SER A 315 24.41 25.23 5.19
N LYS A 316 25.42 26.12 5.14
CA LYS A 316 25.69 27.19 6.13
C LYS A 316 25.52 26.74 7.60
N SER A 317 26.26 25.69 8.00
CA SER A 317 26.38 25.21 9.39
C SER A 317 25.28 24.27 9.91
N LYS A 318 24.41 23.74 9.05
CA LYS A 318 23.55 22.61 9.40
C LYS A 318 24.36 21.32 9.54
N LYS A 319 24.10 20.54 10.59
CA LYS A 319 24.73 19.22 10.75
C LYS A 319 24.28 18.29 9.64
N LYS A 320 25.09 17.29 9.29
CA LYS A 320 24.77 16.28 8.26
C LYS A 320 23.46 15.54 8.56
N GLU A 321 23.08 15.49 9.84
CA GLU A 321 21.87 14.86 10.32
C GLU A 321 20.60 15.71 10.15
N ASP A 322 20.70 16.98 9.74
CA ASP A 322 19.55 17.87 9.47
C ASP A 322 18.67 17.25 8.38
N PRO A 323 17.33 17.19 8.56
CA PRO A 323 16.43 16.55 7.61
C PRO A 323 16.56 17.10 6.18
N ALA A 324 16.72 18.41 6.00
CA ALA A 324 16.84 19.01 4.67
C ALA A 324 18.17 18.61 3.99
N VAL A 325 19.24 18.50 4.77
CA VAL A 325 20.54 18.04 4.29
C VAL A 325 20.48 16.54 3.93
N LYS A 326 19.81 15.72 4.74
CA LYS A 326 19.61 14.29 4.45
C LYS A 326 18.83 14.07 3.15
N VAL A 327 17.71 14.76 2.96
CA VAL A 327 16.91 14.69 1.74
C VAL A 327 17.74 15.10 0.52
N ALA A 328 18.49 16.20 0.60
CA ALA A 328 19.35 16.64 -0.49
C ALA A 328 20.47 15.63 -0.83
N LEU A 329 21.10 15.06 0.20
CA LEU A 329 22.13 14.02 0.03
C LEU A 329 21.54 12.75 -0.60
N GLN A 330 20.32 12.38 -0.21
CA GLN A 330 19.64 11.21 -0.74
C GLN A 330 19.19 11.42 -2.18
N ALA A 331 18.60 12.58 -2.49
CA ALA A 331 18.24 12.97 -3.86
C ALA A 331 19.44 12.86 -4.80
N ILE A 332 20.61 13.37 -4.40
CA ILE A 332 21.83 13.25 -5.21
C ILE A 332 22.30 11.78 -5.38
N ARG A 333 22.08 10.93 -4.38
CA ARG A 333 22.49 9.52 -4.44
C ARG A 333 21.58 8.69 -5.33
N GLU A 334 20.28 8.94 -5.27
CA GLU A 334 19.25 8.07 -5.82
C GLU A 334 18.71 8.54 -7.16
N ASN A 335 18.77 9.84 -7.45
CA ASN A 335 18.31 10.35 -8.73
C ASN A 335 19.12 9.75 -9.90
N PRO A 336 18.47 9.56 -11.07
CA PRO A 336 19.14 9.21 -12.31
C PRO A 336 20.34 10.11 -12.58
N VAL A 337 21.48 9.55 -13.00
CA VAL A 337 22.70 10.34 -13.25
C VAL A 337 22.47 11.41 -14.33
N GLU A 338 21.59 11.17 -15.30
CA GLU A 338 21.20 12.18 -16.30
C GLU A 338 20.52 13.42 -15.72
N SER A 339 19.84 13.30 -14.59
CA SER A 339 19.22 14.46 -13.91
C SER A 339 20.26 15.52 -13.53
N LEU A 340 21.53 15.10 -13.33
CA LEU A 340 22.65 16.00 -13.04
C LEU A 340 22.93 17.00 -14.17
N ILE A 341 22.60 16.64 -15.41
CA ILE A 341 22.79 17.54 -16.56
C ILE A 341 21.93 18.80 -16.36
N SER A 342 20.67 18.61 -15.99
CA SER A 342 19.73 19.71 -15.75
C SER A 342 19.97 20.44 -14.42
N THR A 343 20.34 19.72 -13.37
CA THR A 343 20.45 20.29 -12.00
C THR A 343 21.80 20.94 -11.70
N SER A 344 22.83 20.67 -12.49
CA SER A 344 24.17 21.23 -12.30
C SER A 344 24.36 22.65 -12.83
N GLY A 345 23.32 23.26 -13.42
CA GLY A 345 23.44 24.58 -14.05
C GLY A 345 24.46 24.62 -15.20
N GLY A 346 24.67 23.49 -15.89
CA GLY A 346 25.62 23.36 -17.00
C GLY A 346 27.02 22.88 -16.61
N ALA A 347 27.31 22.67 -15.33
CA ALA A 347 28.61 22.17 -14.89
C ALA A 347 28.86 20.68 -15.24
N ILE A 348 27.80 19.91 -15.45
CA ILE A 348 27.86 18.50 -15.84
C ILE A 348 27.32 18.35 -17.27
N SER A 349 28.19 17.94 -18.20
CA SER A 349 27.82 17.71 -19.60
C SER A 349 27.22 16.31 -19.81
N PRO A 350 26.37 16.11 -20.85
CA PRO A 350 25.92 14.79 -21.25
C PRO A 350 27.07 13.81 -21.54
N SER A 351 28.17 14.31 -22.13
CA SER A 351 29.36 13.51 -22.42
C SER A 351 30.08 13.01 -21.15
N LEU A 352 30.06 13.80 -20.07
CA LEU A 352 30.59 13.37 -18.77
C LEU A 352 29.75 12.23 -18.20
N VAL A 353 28.42 12.35 -18.24
CA VAL A 353 27.48 11.29 -17.79
C VAL A 353 27.71 9.99 -18.56
N GLN A 354 27.80 10.05 -19.88
CA GLN A 354 28.09 8.88 -20.72
C GLN A 354 29.43 8.22 -20.36
N ARG A 355 30.49 9.02 -20.10
CA ARG A 355 31.80 8.51 -19.66
C ARG A 355 31.74 7.84 -18.29
N LEU A 356 30.96 8.39 -17.35
CA LEU A 356 30.76 7.79 -16.03
C LEU A 356 30.09 6.42 -16.14
N VAL A 357 29.04 6.32 -16.95
CA VAL A 357 28.31 5.07 -17.25
C VAL A 357 29.24 4.06 -17.92
N ALA A 358 29.94 4.47 -18.99
CA ALA A 358 30.87 3.60 -19.73
C ALA A 358 31.99 3.07 -18.83
N HIS A 359 32.58 3.91 -17.99
CA HIS A 359 33.60 3.49 -17.04
C HIS A 359 33.04 2.53 -15.97
N ALA A 360 31.83 2.79 -15.45
CA ALA A 360 31.16 1.92 -14.50
C ALA A 360 30.89 0.53 -15.09
N ASN A 361 30.43 0.47 -16.34
CA ASN A 361 30.26 -0.77 -17.08
C ASN A 361 31.60 -1.48 -17.30
N LYS A 362 32.62 -0.78 -17.79
CA LYS A 362 33.97 -1.35 -17.97
C LYS A 362 34.46 -2.07 -16.71
N LYS A 363 34.35 -1.46 -15.52
CA LYS A 363 34.76 -2.10 -14.26
C LYS A 363 33.83 -3.22 -13.78
N ARG A 364 32.53 -3.10 -14.04
CA ARG A 364 31.51 -4.10 -13.64
C ARG A 364 31.66 -5.40 -14.42
N TYR A 365 32.05 -5.32 -15.69
CA TYR A 365 32.19 -6.48 -16.58
C TYR A 365 33.63 -7.01 -16.67
N LEU A 366 34.66 -6.16 -16.56
CA LEU A 366 36.06 -6.62 -16.65
C LEU A 366 36.64 -7.20 -15.35
N LYS A 367 35.88 -7.23 -14.25
CA LYS A 367 36.43 -7.65 -12.94
C LYS A 367 36.71 -9.16 -12.77
N LYS A 368 36.47 -10.00 -13.79
CA LYS A 368 36.98 -11.38 -13.88
C LYS A 368 37.09 -11.80 -15.35
N GLY A 369 38.31 -11.89 -15.88
CA GLY A 369 38.75 -12.95 -16.79
C GLY A 369 37.97 -13.28 -18.07
N HIS A 370 37.24 -12.36 -18.71
CA HIS A 370 36.77 -12.56 -20.08
C HIS A 370 37.06 -11.36 -20.96
N PHE A 371 38.07 -11.53 -21.80
CA PHE A 371 38.30 -10.73 -23.01
C PHE A 371 37.18 -11.05 -23.99
N PHE A 372 36.16 -10.20 -24.05
CA PHE A 372 35.37 -10.06 -25.27
C PHE A 372 35.72 -8.71 -25.88
N SER A 373 36.43 -8.78 -27.00
CA SER A 373 36.66 -7.69 -27.94
C SER A 373 35.30 -7.25 -28.48
N ILE A 374 34.92 -6.00 -28.25
CA ILE A 374 33.85 -5.33 -29.01
C ILE A 374 34.39 -3.94 -29.37
N ILE A 375 34.83 -3.81 -30.63
CA ILE A 375 34.67 -2.59 -31.42
C ILE A 375 33.23 -2.57 -31.91
#